data_AF-A0A3D0UKU9-F1
#
_entry.id   AF-A0A3D0UKU9-F1
#
_cell.length_a   1.000
_cell.length_b   1.000
_cell.length_c   1.000
_cell.angle_alpha   90.00
_cell.angle_beta   90.00
_cell.angle_gamma   90.00
#
_symmetry.space_group_name_H-M   'P 1'
#
loop_
_entity.id
_entity.type
_entity.pdbx_description
1 polymer ?
#
loop_
_entity_poly.entity_id
_entity_poly.type
_entity_poly.pdbx_seq_one_letter_code
_entity_poly.pdbx_strand_id
1 'polypeptide(L)'
;MRVDLNYGREGLTVNLPDSADIITPDYLPGLPNEAAALIQAIRLPIESPPLGQLVKPGDTVVIVHTDITRATPNDRIMPVLL
;
A
#
# COMPACT_ATOMS: atom_id res chain seq x y z
N MET A 1 10.04 -19.17 -23.76
CA MET A 1 9.76 -17.79 -23.23
C MET A 1 10.74 -17.39 -22.11
N ARG A 2 11.11 -16.10 -22.00
CA ARG A 2 11.98 -15.55 -20.93
C ARG A 2 11.13 -14.88 -19.85
N VAL A 3 11.34 -15.22 -18.58
CA VAL A 3 10.53 -14.75 -17.42
C VAL A 3 11.45 -14.31 -16.29
N ASP A 4 11.13 -13.18 -15.65
CA ASP A 4 11.86 -12.67 -14.49
C ASP A 4 11.15 -13.03 -13.18
N LEU A 5 11.89 -13.62 -12.25
CA LEU A 5 11.41 -14.04 -10.94
C LEU A 5 11.98 -13.12 -9.85
N ASN A 6 11.15 -12.80 -8.85
CA ASN A 6 11.56 -12.07 -7.65
C ASN A 6 12.40 -12.98 -6.74
N TYR A 7 13.69 -13.12 -7.05
CA TYR A 7 14.64 -13.94 -6.31
C TYR A 7 15.85 -13.12 -5.85
N GLY A 8 16.07 -13.05 -4.52
CA GLY A 8 17.13 -12.22 -3.95
C GLY A 8 16.91 -10.72 -4.20
N ARG A 9 17.99 -9.97 -4.42
CA ARG A 9 17.94 -8.52 -4.69
C ARG A 9 17.94 -8.17 -6.16
N GLU A 10 18.56 -9.02 -6.98
CA GLU A 10 18.80 -8.75 -8.41
C GLU A 10 17.78 -9.45 -9.31
N GLY A 11 16.97 -10.35 -8.77
CA GLY A 11 16.05 -11.17 -9.54
C GLY A 11 16.73 -12.39 -10.17
N LEU A 12 15.93 -13.25 -10.79
CA LEU A 12 16.40 -14.39 -11.56
C LEU A 12 15.61 -14.49 -12.86
N THR A 13 16.29 -14.29 -13.98
CA THR A 13 15.71 -14.58 -15.28
C THR A 13 15.82 -16.08 -15.59
N VAL A 14 14.70 -16.70 -15.94
CA VAL A 14 14.63 -18.09 -16.40
C VAL A 14 14.08 -18.18 -17.83
N ASN A 15 14.46 -19.25 -18.53
CA ASN A 15 13.86 -19.62 -19.82
C ASN A 15 12.91 -20.81 -19.59
N LEU A 16 11.63 -20.62 -19.91
CA LEU A 16 10.58 -21.62 -19.79
C LEU A 16 10.16 -22.15 -21.17
N PRO A 17 9.66 -23.38 -21.27
CA PRO A 17 9.07 -23.89 -22.51
C PRO A 17 7.79 -23.12 -22.85
N ASP A 18 7.44 -23.08 -24.13
CA ASP A 18 6.27 -22.31 -24.61
C ASP A 18 4.92 -22.94 -24.21
N SER A 19 4.94 -24.16 -23.66
CA SER A 19 3.78 -24.85 -23.11
C SER A 19 3.43 -24.42 -21.67
N ALA A 20 4.20 -23.51 -21.08
CA ALA A 20 4.00 -23.07 -19.71
C ALA A 20 3.00 -21.91 -19.64
N ASP A 21 2.05 -22.00 -18.69
CA ASP A 21 1.16 -20.89 -18.36
C ASP A 21 1.86 -19.91 -17.41
N ILE A 22 1.76 -18.62 -17.72
CA ILE A 22 2.28 -17.54 -16.87
C ILE A 22 1.10 -16.78 -16.30
N ILE A 23 0.99 -16.77 -14.97
CA ILE A 23 -0.05 -16.03 -14.23
C ILE A 23 0.63 -14.84 -13.56
N THR A 24 0.25 -13.62 -13.95
CA THR A 24 0.74 -12.37 -13.37
C THR A 24 -0.42 -11.53 -12.85
N PRO A 25 -0.21 -10.71 -11.81
CA PRO A 25 -1.20 -9.72 -11.42
C PRO A 25 -1.30 -8.61 -12.47
N ASP A 26 -2.42 -7.89 -12.43
CA ASP A 26 -2.53 -6.61 -13.10
C ASP A 26 -1.76 -5.55 -12.31
N TYR A 27 -0.69 -5.02 -12.91
CA TYR A 27 0.07 -3.93 -12.31
C TYR A 27 -0.64 -2.60 -12.57
N LEU A 28 -1.27 -2.06 -11.53
CA LEU A 28 -1.94 -0.77 -11.59
C LEU A 28 -0.91 0.37 -11.42
N PRO A 29 -1.05 1.47 -12.16
CA PRO A 29 -0.24 2.66 -11.92
C PRO A 29 -0.50 3.21 -10.52
N GLY A 30 0.55 3.75 -9.90
CA GLY A 30 0.43 4.49 -8.66
C GLY A 30 -0.47 5.71 -8.80
N LEU A 31 -1.00 6.20 -7.67
CA LEU A 31 -1.82 7.41 -7.65
C LEU A 31 -0.95 8.63 -8.00
N PRO A 32 -1.47 9.59 -8.80
CA PRO A 32 -0.68 10.75 -9.23
C PRO A 32 -0.33 11.69 -8.06
N ASN A 33 -1.14 11.71 -7.01
CA ASN A 33 -0.88 12.43 -5.76
C ASN A 33 -1.34 11.59 -4.58
N GLU A 34 -0.42 10.80 -4.03
CA GLU A 34 -0.69 9.88 -2.92
C GLU A 34 -1.19 10.63 -1.67
N ALA A 35 -0.60 11.79 -1.34
CA ALA A 35 -0.99 12.56 -0.17
C ALA A 35 -2.44 13.07 -0.27
N ALA A 36 -2.83 13.61 -1.42
CA ALA A 36 -4.21 14.09 -1.64
C ALA A 36 -5.22 12.94 -1.56
N ALA A 37 -4.88 11.77 -2.12
CA ALA A 37 -5.75 10.60 -2.07
C ALA A 37 -5.92 10.06 -0.63
N LEU A 38 -4.85 10.03 0.16
CA LEU A 38 -4.90 9.64 1.57
C LEU A 38 -5.77 10.61 2.39
N ILE A 39 -5.61 11.92 2.21
CA ILE A 39 -6.45 12.94 2.87
C ILE A 39 -7.93 12.72 2.52
N GLN A 40 -8.22 12.48 1.24
CA GLN A 40 -9.58 12.26 0.77
C GLN A 40 -10.19 11.00 1.42
N ALA A 41 -9.44 9.90 1.48
CA ALA A 41 -9.90 8.65 2.08
C ALA A 41 -10.21 8.81 3.58
N ILE A 42 -9.41 9.58 4.32
CA ILE A 42 -9.65 9.84 5.76
C ILE A 42 -10.87 10.75 5.97
N ARG A 43 -11.10 11.71 5.06
CA ARG A 43 -12.22 12.66 5.14
C ARG A 43 -13.55 12.11 4.62
N LEU A 44 -13.50 11.12 3.73
CA LEU A 44 -14.65 10.44 3.13
C LEU A 44 -14.55 8.92 3.39
N PRO A 45 -14.61 8.49 4.66
CA PRO A 45 -14.45 7.08 4.98
C PRO A 45 -15.65 6.25 4.51
N ILE A 46 -15.42 4.95 4.35
CA ILE A 46 -16.47 3.99 4.03
C ILE A 46 -17.23 3.67 5.32
N GLU A 47 -18.54 3.86 5.31
CA GLU A 47 -19.49 3.43 6.35
C GLU A 47 -19.13 3.86 7.80
N SER A 48 -18.47 5.00 7.97
CA SER A 48 -18.16 5.58 9.29
C SER A 48 -18.09 7.11 9.25
N PRO A 49 -18.09 7.80 10.41
CA PRO A 49 -17.78 9.22 10.46
C PRO A 49 -16.30 9.49 10.17
N PRO A 50 -15.93 10.64 9.59
CA PRO A 50 -14.54 11.05 9.41
C PRO A 50 -13.77 11.02 10.74
N LEU A 51 -12.48 10.68 10.71
CA LEU A 51 -11.66 10.53 11.92
C LEU A 51 -11.71 11.76 12.84
N GLY A 52 -11.69 12.97 12.27
CA GLY A 52 -11.78 14.23 13.02
C GLY A 52 -13.11 14.46 13.76
N GLN A 53 -14.14 13.65 13.48
CA GLN A 53 -15.39 13.64 14.25
C GLN A 53 -15.40 12.58 15.36
N LEU A 54 -14.46 11.63 15.33
CA LEU A 54 -14.35 10.53 16.29
C LEU A 54 -13.43 10.86 17.47
N VAL A 55 -12.51 11.81 17.30
CA VAL A 55 -11.54 12.22 18.33
C VAL A 55 -11.79 13.67 18.76
N LYS A 56 -11.52 13.96 20.04
CA LYS A 56 -11.60 15.31 20.61
C LYS A 56 -10.32 15.67 21.36
N PRO A 57 -10.05 16.97 21.58
CA PRO A 57 -8.93 17.40 22.40
C PRO A 57 -8.96 16.74 23.79
N GLY A 58 -7.83 16.16 24.19
CA GLY A 58 -7.67 15.45 25.46
C GLY A 58 -7.90 13.94 25.40
N ASP A 59 -8.36 13.40 24.28
CA ASP A 59 -8.43 11.95 24.10
C ASP A 59 -7.02 11.32 24.09
N THR A 60 -6.91 10.14 24.69
CA THR A 60 -5.74 9.27 24.52
C THR A 60 -5.99 8.34 23.35
N VAL A 61 -5.22 8.49 22.27
CA VAL A 61 -5.37 7.73 21.03
C VAL A 61 -4.18 6.81 20.83
N VAL A 62 -4.45 5.59 20.35
CA VAL A 62 -3.42 4.65 19.91
C VAL A 62 -3.55 4.47 18.41
N ILE A 63 -2.43 4.63 17.69
CA ILE A 63 -2.35 4.33 16.26
C ILE A 63 -1.62 3.00 16.09
N VAL A 64 -2.32 2.00 15.57
CA VAL A 64 -1.72 0.70 15.22
C VAL A 64 -1.20 0.80 13.78
N HIS A 65 0.09 0.54 13.59
CA HIS A 65 0.71 0.45 12.27
C HIS A 65 1.41 -0.90 12.08
N THR A 66 1.75 -1.24 10.84
CA THR A 66 2.41 -2.50 10.48
C THR A 66 3.87 -2.52 10.90
N ASP A 67 4.40 -3.72 11.18
CA ASP A 67 5.82 -3.92 11.45
C ASP A 67 6.70 -3.79 10.18
N ILE A 68 8.01 -3.98 10.35
CA ILE A 68 8.99 -3.86 9.26
C ILE A 68 8.88 -4.96 8.19
N THR A 69 8.08 -6.01 8.42
CA THR A 69 7.92 -7.11 7.45
C THR A 69 6.89 -6.80 6.38
N ARG A 70 6.16 -5.67 6.51
CA ARG A 70 5.19 -5.22 5.53
C ARG A 70 5.76 -4.07 4.71
N ALA A 71 5.62 -4.17 3.39
CA ALA A 71 5.91 -3.08 2.46
C ALA A 71 4.80 -2.00 2.49
N THR A 72 4.30 -1.65 3.67
CA THR A 72 3.33 -0.56 3.85
C THR A 72 4.08 0.76 3.81
N PRO A 73 3.64 1.75 3.00
CA PRO A 73 4.32 3.05 2.89
C PRO A 73 3.99 3.96 4.09
N ASN A 74 4.44 3.56 5.28
CA ASN A 74 4.16 4.25 6.55
C ASN A 74 4.73 5.67 6.56
N ASP A 75 5.87 5.90 5.89
CA ASP A 75 6.48 7.22 5.68
C ASP A 75 5.58 8.20 4.92
N ARG A 76 4.63 7.68 4.13
CA ARG A 76 3.67 8.47 3.36
C ARG A 76 2.31 8.59 4.05
N ILE A 77 1.89 7.54 4.77
CA ILE A 77 0.60 7.48 5.47
C ILE A 77 0.64 8.29 6.77
N MET A 78 1.67 8.10 7.61
CA MET A 78 1.71 8.65 8.96
C MET A 78 1.69 10.18 9.01
N PRO A 79 2.42 10.92 8.14
CA PRO A 79 2.36 12.39 8.14
C PRO A 79 1.00 12.98 7.72
N VAL A 80 0.16 12.19 7.04
CA VAL A 80 -1.19 12.61 6.64
C VAL A 80 -2.20 12.34 7.75
N LEU A 81 -1.97 11.30 8.54
CA LEU A 81 -2.84 10.88 9.64
C LEU A 81 -2.66 11.73 10.90
N LEU A 82 -1.42 12.17 11.19
CA LEU A 82 -1.03 12.96 12.35
C LEU A 82 -1.16 14.46 12.09
#